data_AF-A0A7C7IHT7-F1
#
_entry.id   AF-A0A7C7IHT7-F1
#
_cell.length_a   1.000
_cell.length_b   1.000
_cell.length_c   1.000
_cell.angle_alpha   90.00
_cell.angle_beta   90.00
_cell.angle_gamma   90.00
#
_symmetry.space_group_name_H-M   'P 1'
#
loop_
_entity.id
_entity.type
_entity.pdbx_description
1 polymer ?
#
loop_
_entity_poly.entity_id
_entity_poly.type
_entity_poly.pdbx_seq_one_letter_code
_entity_poly.pdbx_strand_id
1 'polypeptide(L)'
;MAKSAIYTKTYYIKELTLQKYLINKLTDVSTISNLILINNDYEFTKSDINLDKYLNFVDCESRINNEDFIEVENNLKNIRKEITKIKTPEIEIGSHCKNPYQCNYFDHCRINMPYYHVEQIPNQSKDQKQKINALGIKDIAKLPEINWL
;
A
#
# COMPACT_ATOMS: atom_id res chain seq x y z
N MET A 1 -13.14 -14.84 -2.11
CA MET A 1 -12.61 -13.53 -1.65
C MET A 1 -12.70 -12.53 -2.78
N ALA A 2 -13.01 -11.28 -2.45
CA ALA A 2 -13.21 -10.24 -3.43
C ALA A 2 -12.54 -8.93 -3.00
N LYS A 3 -11.90 -8.25 -3.95
CA LYS A 3 -11.52 -6.85 -3.82
C LYS A 3 -12.20 -6.07 -4.92
N SER A 4 -12.82 -4.94 -4.61
CA SER A 4 -13.39 -4.04 -5.63
C SER A 4 -12.43 -2.90 -5.97
N ALA A 5 -12.37 -2.51 -7.24
CA ALA A 5 -11.57 -1.36 -7.69
C ALA A 5 -12.06 -0.80 -9.04
N ILE A 6 -11.58 0.40 -9.38
CA ILE A 6 -11.77 0.98 -10.72
C ILE A 6 -10.63 0.57 -11.66
N TYR A 7 -9.42 0.41 -11.12
CA TYR A 7 -8.22 0.00 -11.86
C TYR A 7 -7.46 -1.07 -11.09
N THR A 8 -6.75 -1.93 -11.80
CA THR A 8 -5.88 -2.95 -11.19
C THR A 8 -4.67 -2.28 -10.51
N LYS A 9 -4.39 -2.70 -9.28
CA LYS A 9 -3.16 -2.33 -8.56
C LYS A 9 -2.49 -3.59 -8.03
N THR A 10 -1.17 -3.61 -8.09
CA THR A 10 -0.36 -4.80 -7.75
C THR A 10 -0.57 -5.26 -6.31
N TYR A 11 -0.77 -4.33 -5.38
CA TYR A 11 -0.98 -4.66 -3.97
C TYR A 11 -2.35 -5.29 -3.68
N TYR A 12 -3.33 -5.29 -4.60
CA TYR A 12 -4.58 -6.01 -4.39
C TYR A 12 -4.39 -7.52 -4.33
N ILE A 13 -3.36 -8.06 -4.99
CA ILE A 13 -3.02 -9.47 -4.85
C ILE A 13 -2.61 -9.74 -3.40
N LYS A 14 -1.80 -8.87 -2.77
CA LYS A 14 -1.44 -9.01 -1.36
C LYS A 14 -2.65 -8.97 -0.42
N GLU A 15 -3.63 -8.10 -0.70
CA GLU A 15 -4.89 -8.04 0.06
C GLU A 15 -5.71 -9.33 -0.09
N LEU A 16 -5.85 -9.85 -1.32
CA LEU A 16 -6.53 -11.11 -1.60
C LEU A 16 -5.81 -12.30 -0.95
N THR A 17 -4.47 -12.33 -0.97
CA THR A 17 -3.66 -13.35 -0.29
C THR A 17 -3.92 -13.34 1.21
N LEU A 18 -3.88 -12.17 1.87
CA LEU A 18 -4.16 -12.07 3.30
C LEU A 18 -5.58 -12.59 3.64
N GLN A 19 -6.57 -12.16 2.85
CA GLN A 19 -7.95 -12.60 2.98
C GLN A 19 -8.07 -14.13 2.88
N LYS A 20 -7.48 -14.72 1.84
CA LYS A 20 -7.47 -16.17 1.61
C LYS A 20 -6.74 -16.92 2.71
N TYR A 21 -5.57 -16.41 3.13
CA TYR A 21 -4.79 -16.97 4.23
C TYR A 21 -5.63 -17.09 5.51
N LEU A 22 -6.36 -16.03 5.87
CA LEU A 22 -7.18 -16.02 7.08
C LEU A 22 -8.33 -17.05 7.00
N ILE A 23 -9.05 -17.10 5.88
CA ILE A 23 -10.16 -18.06 5.72
C ILE A 23 -9.65 -19.51 5.75
N ASN A 24 -8.55 -19.80 5.06
CA ASN A 24 -7.93 -21.13 5.06
C ASN A 24 -7.41 -21.55 6.45
N LYS A 25 -7.09 -20.60 7.33
CA LYS A 25 -6.65 -20.89 8.71
C LYS A 25 -7.80 -21.01 9.70
N LEU A 26 -8.95 -20.40 9.40
CA LEU A 26 -10.10 -20.35 10.30
C LEU A 26 -11.21 -21.34 9.93
N THR A 27 -11.21 -21.86 8.70
CA THR A 27 -12.28 -22.70 8.15
C THR A 27 -11.74 -23.70 7.14
N ASP A 28 -12.51 -24.76 6.87
CA ASP A 28 -12.22 -25.75 5.81
C ASP A 28 -12.91 -25.41 4.47
N VAL A 29 -13.37 -24.17 4.31
CA VAL A 29 -14.13 -23.75 3.12
C VAL A 29 -13.18 -23.48 1.97
N SER A 30 -13.43 -24.14 0.83
CA SER A 30 -12.73 -23.81 -0.42
C SER A 30 -13.06 -22.39 -0.87
N THR A 31 -12.03 -21.63 -1.25
CA THR A 31 -12.16 -20.23 -1.67
C THR A 31 -11.57 -20.01 -3.05
N ILE A 32 -12.25 -19.17 -3.83
CA ILE A 32 -11.72 -18.57 -5.06
C ILE A 32 -11.38 -17.10 -4.81
N SER A 33 -10.41 -16.57 -5.55
CA SER A 33 -9.90 -15.21 -5.35
C SER A 33 -10.14 -14.37 -6.59
N ASN A 34 -11.04 -13.39 -6.49
CA ASN A 34 -11.42 -12.53 -7.62
C ASN A 34 -11.16 -11.06 -7.30
N LEU A 35 -10.74 -10.30 -8.31
CA LEU A 35 -10.80 -8.85 -8.32
C LEU A 35 -12.04 -8.41 -9.11
N ILE A 36 -12.90 -7.62 -8.50
CA ILE A 36 -14.11 -7.08 -9.11
C ILE A 36 -13.80 -5.66 -9.57
N LEU A 37 -13.80 -5.42 -10.86
CA LEU A 37 -13.54 -4.12 -11.45
C LEU A 37 -14.83 -3.47 -11.95
N ILE A 38 -14.97 -2.16 -11.72
CA ILE A 38 -16.05 -1.40 -12.35
C ILE A 38 -15.73 -1.23 -13.84
N ASN A 39 -16.70 -1.53 -14.70
CA ASN A 39 -16.62 -1.20 -16.11
C ASN A 39 -16.91 0.29 -16.31
N ASN A 40 -15.87 1.08 -16.58
CA ASN A 40 -16.01 2.53 -16.78
C ASN A 40 -16.72 2.91 -18.07
N ASP A 41 -16.86 1.99 -19.02
CA ASP A 41 -17.57 2.18 -20.29
C ASP A 41 -19.08 1.86 -20.15
N TYR A 42 -19.55 1.48 -18.96
CA TYR A 42 -20.94 1.16 -18.72
C TYR A 42 -21.81 2.43 -18.66
N GLU A 43 -22.74 2.56 -19.62
CA GLU A 43 -23.71 3.65 -19.64
C GLU A 43 -25.03 3.26 -18.93
N PHE A 44 -25.44 4.08 -17.97
CA PHE A 44 -26.72 3.94 -17.28
C PHE A 44 -27.86 4.42 -18.18
N THR A 45 -28.66 3.50 -18.69
CA THR A 45 -29.75 3.79 -19.64
C THR A 45 -31.15 3.60 -19.06
N LYS A 46 -31.29 2.97 -17.88
CA LYS A 46 -32.57 2.65 -17.22
C LYS A 46 -32.44 2.76 -15.69
N SER A 47 -33.55 2.64 -14.97
CA SER A 47 -33.58 2.57 -13.49
C SER A 47 -32.83 1.35 -12.95
N ASP A 48 -32.80 0.25 -13.70
CA ASP A 48 -32.19 -1.00 -13.27
C ASP A 48 -30.77 -1.15 -13.83
N ILE A 49 -29.83 -1.51 -12.96
CA ILE A 49 -28.42 -1.70 -13.31
C ILE A 49 -28.23 -3.14 -13.82
N ASN A 50 -27.67 -3.28 -15.02
CA ASN A 50 -27.19 -4.57 -15.51
C ASN A 50 -25.81 -4.86 -14.91
N LEU A 51 -25.78 -5.64 -13.82
CA LEU A 51 -24.56 -5.96 -13.08
C LEU A 51 -23.55 -6.76 -13.91
N ASP A 52 -24.01 -7.64 -14.81
CA ASP A 52 -23.14 -8.45 -15.67
C ASP A 52 -22.33 -7.59 -16.65
N LYS A 53 -22.84 -6.41 -17.00
CA LYS A 53 -22.13 -5.42 -17.84
C LYS A 53 -21.38 -4.38 -17.02
N TYR A 54 -21.83 -4.11 -15.80
CA TYR A 54 -21.23 -3.11 -14.92
C TYR A 54 -20.00 -3.63 -14.18
N LEU A 55 -19.94 -4.92 -13.86
CA LEU A 55 -18.88 -5.54 -13.08
C LEU A 55 -18.05 -6.51 -13.92
N ASN A 56 -16.75 -6.28 -13.95
CA ASN A 56 -15.76 -7.18 -14.55
C ASN A 56 -15.11 -8.03 -13.44
N PHE A 57 -15.32 -9.34 -13.48
CA PHE A 57 -14.67 -10.28 -12.56
C PHE A 57 -13.36 -10.77 -13.17
N VAL A 58 -12.26 -10.51 -12.47
CA VAL A 58 -10.92 -10.96 -12.85
C VAL A 58 -10.47 -12.05 -11.89
N ASP A 59 -10.35 -13.28 -12.39
CA ASP A 59 -9.79 -14.39 -11.64
C ASP A 59 -8.32 -14.10 -11.30
N CYS A 60 -8.00 -14.21 -10.02
CA CYS A 60 -6.67 -13.98 -9.46
C CYS A 60 -6.13 -15.21 -8.74
N GLU A 61 -6.79 -16.36 -8.83
CA GLU A 61 -6.42 -17.58 -8.11
C GLU A 61 -5.00 -18.04 -8.45
N SER A 62 -4.64 -18.07 -9.73
CA SER A 62 -3.30 -18.42 -10.22
C SER A 62 -2.22 -17.39 -9.86
N ARG A 63 -2.62 -16.20 -9.41
CA ARG A 63 -1.71 -15.09 -9.05
C ARG A 63 -1.32 -15.11 -7.58
N ILE A 64 -1.92 -15.99 -6.78
CA ILE A 64 -1.62 -16.17 -5.37
C ILE A 64 -0.84 -17.47 -5.24
N ASN A 65 0.43 -17.38 -4.82
CA ASN A 65 1.31 -18.54 -4.70
C ASN A 65 1.70 -18.83 -3.24
N ASN A 66 2.41 -19.93 -3.02
CA ASN A 66 2.86 -20.33 -1.68
C ASN A 66 3.83 -19.32 -1.05
N GLU A 67 4.63 -18.62 -1.86
CA GLU A 67 5.55 -17.58 -1.37
C GLU A 67 4.77 -16.40 -0.78
N ASP A 68 3.66 -15.99 -1.41
CA ASP A 68 2.77 -14.95 -0.89
C ASP A 68 2.18 -15.35 0.48
N PHE A 69 1.82 -16.63 0.66
CA PHE A 69 1.34 -17.15 1.95
C PHE A 69 2.43 -17.10 3.04
N ILE A 70 3.67 -17.45 2.68
CA ILE A 70 4.83 -17.36 3.59
C ILE A 70 5.10 -15.88 3.95
N GLU A 71 5.02 -14.97 2.98
CA GLU A 71 5.14 -13.53 3.21
C GLU A 71 4.10 -13.04 4.22
N VAL A 72 2.83 -13.42 4.04
CA VAL A 72 1.74 -13.08 4.98
C VAL A 72 2.03 -13.59 6.38
N GLU A 73 2.43 -14.85 6.53
CA GLU A 73 2.73 -15.41 7.85
C GLU A 73 3.90 -14.70 8.54
N ASN A 74 4.96 -14.41 7.81
CA ASN A 74 6.12 -13.68 8.32
C ASN A 74 5.75 -12.25 8.72
N ASN A 75 4.96 -11.56 7.90
CA ASN A 75 4.48 -10.22 8.20
C ASN A 75 3.61 -10.21 9.47
N LEU A 76 2.70 -11.17 9.63
CA LEU A 76 1.87 -11.29 10.83
C LEU A 76 2.72 -11.56 12.09
N LYS A 77 3.75 -12.41 12.01
CA LYS A 77 4.70 -12.63 13.11
C LYS A 77 5.44 -11.35 13.48
N ASN A 78 5.94 -10.63 12.48
CA ASN A 78 6.65 -9.36 12.69
C ASN A 78 5.72 -8.30 13.31
N ILE A 79 4.50 -8.14 12.80
CA ILE A 79 3.51 -7.20 13.36
C ILE A 79 3.24 -7.56 14.81
N ARG A 80 2.96 -8.83 15.14
CA ARG A 80 2.72 -9.27 16.53
C ARG A 80 3.90 -8.95 17.45
N LYS A 81 5.13 -9.18 16.98
CA LYS A 81 6.35 -8.85 17.73
C LYS A 81 6.44 -7.34 17.99
N GLU A 82 6.21 -6.51 16.98
CA GLU A 82 6.35 -5.06 17.11
C GLU A 82 5.26 -4.43 17.98
N ILE A 83 3.98 -4.83 17.84
CA ILE A 83 2.88 -4.24 18.62
C ILE A 83 2.94 -4.55 20.12
N THR A 84 3.72 -5.56 20.52
CA THR A 84 3.94 -5.88 21.96
C THR A 84 5.03 -5.05 22.60
N LYS A 85 5.79 -4.26 21.83
CA LYS A 85 6.85 -3.41 22.38
C LYS A 85 6.24 -2.16 23.00
N ILE A 86 6.82 -1.72 24.11
CA ILE A 86 6.47 -0.46 24.79
C ILE A 86 6.97 0.74 23.99
N LYS A 87 8.13 0.61 23.32
CA LYS A 87 8.75 1.67 22.54
C LYS A 87 8.28 1.62 21.08
N THR A 88 8.07 2.80 20.51
CA THR A 88 7.86 2.97 19.08
C THR A 88 9.07 2.45 18.28
N PRO A 89 8.86 1.88 17.09
CA PRO A 89 9.96 1.40 16.26
C PRO A 89 10.89 2.56 15.87
N GLU A 90 12.20 2.31 15.90
CA GLU A 90 13.24 3.25 15.48
C GLU A 90 13.38 3.23 13.95
N ILE A 91 12.34 3.70 13.25
CA ILE A 91 12.31 3.83 11.80
C ILE A 91 12.19 5.30 11.40
N GLU A 92 13.07 5.77 10.52
CA GLU A 92 12.98 7.12 9.97
C GLU A 92 11.82 7.26 9.00
N ILE A 93 11.22 8.45 8.94
CA ILE A 93 10.18 8.76 7.95
C ILE A 93 10.72 8.59 6.53
N GLY A 94 9.92 8.00 5.64
CA GLY A 94 10.29 7.88 4.23
C GLY A 94 9.15 7.43 3.33
N SER A 95 9.51 6.79 2.22
CA SER A 95 8.57 6.34 1.18
C SER A 95 7.47 5.40 1.68
N HIS A 96 7.75 4.58 2.70
CA HIS A 96 6.77 3.69 3.32
C HIS A 96 5.62 4.44 4.00
N CYS A 97 5.80 5.73 4.34
CA CYS A 97 4.74 6.52 4.95
C CYS A 97 3.61 6.89 3.96
N LYS A 98 3.79 6.66 2.65
CA LYS A 98 2.84 7.04 1.59
C LYS A 98 2.51 5.90 0.61
N ASN A 99 3.10 4.72 0.75
CA ASN A 99 2.96 3.63 -0.22
C ASN A 99 2.58 2.30 0.48
N PRO A 100 1.52 1.59 0.04
CA PRO A 100 0.60 1.93 -1.05
C PRO A 100 -0.47 2.98 -0.67
N TYR A 101 -0.62 3.24 0.62
CA TYR A 101 -1.52 4.25 1.18
C TYR A 101 -0.75 5.13 2.16
N GLN A 102 -1.32 6.29 2.50
CA GLN A 102 -0.78 7.11 3.58
C GLN A 102 -0.82 6.35 4.91
N CYS A 103 0.29 6.36 5.64
CA CYS A 103 0.39 5.77 6.97
C CYS A 103 -0.57 6.47 7.94
N ASN A 104 -1.29 5.70 8.76
CA ASN A 104 -2.23 6.24 9.75
C ASN A 104 -1.55 7.10 10.84
N TYR A 105 -0.24 6.97 11.01
CA TYR A 105 0.56 7.74 11.96
C TYR A 105 1.38 8.86 11.29
N PHE A 106 1.06 9.21 10.03
CA PHE A 106 1.84 10.18 9.24
C PHE A 106 2.06 11.50 9.97
N ASP A 107 0.99 12.10 10.52
CA ASP A 107 1.07 13.38 11.23
C ASP A 107 1.76 13.23 12.58
N HIS A 108 1.46 12.15 13.30
CA HIS A 108 2.05 11.87 14.62
C HIS A 108 3.58 11.78 14.55
N CYS A 109 4.12 11.03 13.60
CA CYS A 109 5.56 10.89 13.43
C CYS A 109 6.24 12.21 13.01
N ARG A 110 5.48 13.19 12.49
CA ARG A 110 5.98 14.45 11.94
C ARG A 110 5.86 15.66 12.87
N ILE A 111 5.33 15.52 14.08
CA ILE A 111 5.12 16.65 15.01
C ILE A 111 6.41 17.47 15.25
N ASN A 112 7.56 16.81 15.32
CA ASN A 112 8.86 17.45 15.56
C ASN A 112 9.70 17.64 14.27
N MET A 113 9.09 17.46 13.10
CA MET A 113 9.77 17.63 11.82
C MET A 113 9.55 19.03 11.26
N PRO A 114 10.45 19.53 10.40
CA PRO A 114 10.21 20.74 9.63
C PRO A 114 8.88 20.67 8.87
N TYR A 115 8.15 21.78 8.83
CA TYR A 115 6.89 21.89 8.10
C TYR A 115 7.10 21.52 6.61
N TYR A 116 8.18 22.03 6.01
CA TYR A 116 8.65 21.69 4.67
C TYR A 116 9.74 20.61 4.71
N HIS A 117 9.36 19.38 5.04
CA HIS A 117 10.31 18.27 5.10
C HIS A 117 10.76 17.84 3.69
N VAL A 118 12.04 17.47 3.49
CA VAL A 118 12.61 17.08 2.18
C VAL A 118 11.86 15.96 1.44
N GLU A 119 11.29 14.98 2.15
CA GLU A 119 10.36 13.96 1.61
C GLU A 119 9.07 14.51 0.96
N GLN A 120 8.80 15.81 1.06
CA GLN A 120 7.68 16.48 0.36
C GLN A 120 8.06 16.96 -1.03
N ILE A 121 9.35 17.03 -1.39
CA ILE A 121 9.77 17.43 -2.75
C ILE A 121 9.21 16.39 -3.75
N PRO A 122 8.39 16.81 -4.73
CA PRO A 122 7.80 15.90 -5.70
C PRO A 122 8.85 15.33 -6.67
N ASN A 123 8.55 14.19 -7.29
CA ASN A 123 9.32 13.60 -8.40
C ASN A 123 10.83 13.37 -8.14
N GLN A 124 11.24 13.26 -6.87
CA GLN A 124 12.63 12.96 -6.54
C GLN A 124 13.06 11.59 -7.08
N SER A 125 14.09 11.59 -7.91
CA SER A 125 14.80 10.38 -8.33
C SER A 125 15.48 9.71 -7.13
N LYS A 126 15.82 8.42 -7.26
CA LYS A 126 16.56 7.71 -6.21
C LYS A 126 17.89 8.39 -5.88
N ASP A 127 18.58 8.92 -6.90
CA ASP A 127 19.85 9.62 -6.76
C ASP A 127 19.70 10.94 -5.99
N GLN A 128 18.68 11.74 -6.33
CA GLN A 128 18.37 12.98 -5.60
C GLN A 128 18.08 12.71 -4.12
N LYS A 129 17.28 11.67 -3.81
CA LYS A 129 17.00 11.27 -2.41
C LYS A 129 18.27 10.91 -1.66
N GLN A 130 19.16 10.13 -2.28
CA GLN A 130 20.42 9.73 -1.64
C GLN A 130 21.32 10.94 -1.37
N LYS A 131 21.43 11.87 -2.32
CA LYS A 131 22.20 13.11 -2.15
C LYS A 131 21.63 13.97 -1.03
N ILE A 132 20.32 14.20 -1.01
CA ILE A 132 19.67 14.98 0.04
C ILE A 132 19.86 14.33 1.42
N ASN A 133 19.66 13.00 1.52
CA ASN A 133 19.86 12.28 2.77
C ASN A 133 21.31 12.37 3.25
N ALA A 134 22.30 12.30 2.35
CA ALA A 134 23.71 12.45 2.68
C ALA A 134 24.08 13.83 3.24
N LEU A 135 23.29 14.88 2.95
CA LEU A 135 23.47 16.21 3.55
C LEU A 135 22.98 16.28 5.00
N GLY A 136 22.18 15.33 5.47
CA GLY A 136 21.58 15.37 6.80
C GLY A 136 20.54 16.48 6.99
N ILE A 137 20.12 17.12 5.90
CA ILE A 137 19.18 18.25 5.90
C ILE A 137 17.76 17.72 5.77
N LYS A 138 16.91 18.04 6.75
CA LYS A 138 15.50 17.61 6.76
C LYS A 138 14.52 18.70 6.31
N ASP A 139 14.95 19.97 6.34
CA ASP A 139 14.14 21.13 5.96
C ASP A 139 14.53 21.60 4.56
N ILE A 140 13.55 21.71 3.66
CA ILE A 140 13.75 22.20 2.29
C ILE A 140 14.39 23.60 2.30
N ALA A 141 14.03 24.45 3.25
CA ALA A 141 14.56 25.82 3.35
C ALA A 141 16.06 25.88 3.68
N LYS A 142 16.64 24.77 4.15
CA LYS A 142 18.06 24.66 4.49
C LYS A 142 18.88 23.97 3.41
N LEU A 143 18.25 23.50 2.34
CA LEU A 143 18.98 22.91 1.22
C LEU A 143 19.87 23.98 0.57
N PRO A 144 21.11 23.64 0.19
CA PRO A 144 21.95 24.53 -0.59
C PRO A 144 21.28 24.84 -1.94
N GLU A 145 21.75 25.84 -2.67
CA GLU A 145 21.36 25.96 -4.09
C GLU A 145 21.89 24.74 -4.83
N ILE A 146 20.99 24.04 -5.52
CA ILE A 146 21.29 22.77 -6.15
C ILE A 146 20.84 22.80 -7.61
N ASN A 147 21.79 22.60 -8.54
CA ASN A 147 21.53 22.66 -9.99
C ASN A 147 20.87 21.38 -10.56
N TRP A 148 20.45 20.45 -9.70
CA TRP A 148 19.93 19.14 -10.09
C TRP A 148 18.58 18.80 -9.47
N LEU A 149 17.94 19.73 -8.73
CA LEU A 149 16.53 19.65 -8.34
C LEU A 149 15.64 20.22 -9.45
#